data_AF-A0A810QB23-F1
#
_entry.id   AF-A0A810QB23-F1
#
_cell.length_a   1.000
_cell.length_b   1.000
_cell.length_c   1.000
_cell.angle_alpha   90.00
_cell.angle_beta   90.00
_cell.angle_gamma   90.00
#
_symmetry.space_group_name_H-M   'P 1'
#
loop_
_entity.id
_entity.type
_entity.pdbx_description
1 polymer ?
#
loop_
_entity_poly.entity_id
_entity_poly.type
_entity_poly.pdbx_seq_one_letter_code
_entity_poly.pdbx_strand_id
1 'polypeptide(L)' 'MDWIKCTDRMPPDMEPVMVTVRVNDGGKQTWVDARYNPEYKEWEQLADAVGDYWEGLGKDYEVTHWMPYPEPAED' A
#
# COMPACT_ATOMS: atom_id res chain seq x y z
N MET A 1 5.03 13.22 -8.48
CA MET A 1 4.77 11.79 -8.76
C MET A 1 3.27 11.58 -8.88
N ASP A 2 2.86 10.76 -9.84
CA ASP A 2 1.46 10.44 -10.09
C ASP A 2 1.05 9.11 -9.45
N TRP A 3 -0.24 8.99 -9.13
CA TRP A 3 -0.85 7.74 -8.69
C TRP A 3 -0.97 6.75 -9.85
N ILE A 4 -0.54 5.51 -9.62
CA ILE A 4 -0.57 4.42 -10.60
C ILE A 4 -1.70 3.46 -10.21
N LYS A 5 -2.58 3.12 -11.15
CA LYS A 5 -3.60 2.09 -10.91
C LYS A 5 -2.94 0.71 -10.82
N CYS A 6 -3.37 -0.09 -9.85
CA CYS A 6 -2.85 -1.46 -9.70
C CYS A 6 -3.11 -2.33 -10.94
N THR A 7 -4.20 -2.07 -11.67
CA THR A 7 -4.53 -2.76 -12.93
C THR A 7 -3.59 -2.39 -14.08
N ASP A 8 -2.96 -1.22 -14.03
CA ASP A 8 -2.02 -0.78 -15.06
C ASP A 8 -0.64 -1.38 -14.78
N ARG A 9 -0.21 -1.33 -13.51
CA ARG A 9 1.06 -1.91 -13.05
C ARG A 9 1.05 -2.07 -11.53
N MET A 10 1.59 -3.18 -11.03
CA MET A 10 1.85 -3.39 -9.60
C MET A 10 3.13 -2.66 -9.15
N PRO A 11 3.27 -2.28 -7.87
CA PRO A 11 4.53 -1.76 -7.36
C PRO A 11 5.65 -2.82 -7.44
N PRO A 12 6.92 -2.42 -7.24
CA PRO A 12 8.00 -3.38 -7.04
C PRO A 12 7.71 -4.31 -5.86
N ASP A 13 8.15 -5.56 -6.00
CA ASP A 13 7.89 -6.60 -5.00
C ASP A 13 8.53 -6.22 -3.66
N MET A 14 7.75 -6.31 -2.58
CA MET A 14 8.18 -6.06 -1.20
C MET A 14 8.69 -4.63 -0.91
N GLU A 15 8.57 -3.69 -1.85
CA GLU A 15 8.93 -2.27 -1.63
C GLU A 15 7.77 -1.49 -0.99
N PRO A 16 8.02 -0.74 0.10
CA PRO A 16 7.02 0.14 0.70
C PRO A 16 6.62 1.28 -0.24
N VAL A 17 5.31 1.50 -0.34
CA VAL A 17 4.68 2.53 -1.16
C VAL A 17 3.52 3.17 -0.39
N MET A 18 3.08 4.32 -0.87
CA MET A 18 1.80 4.88 -0.43
C MET A 18 0.68 4.31 -1.28
N VAL A 19 -0.47 4.01 -0.68
CA VAL A 19 -1.61 3.37 -1.36
C VAL A 19 -2.91 4.12 -1.14
N THR A 20 -3.79 4.01 -2.12
CA THR A 20 -5.21 4.33 -1.97
C THR A 20 -5.98 3.06 -1.74
N VAL A 21 -6.66 2.99 -0.59
CA VAL A 21 -7.48 1.87 -0.17
C VAL A 21 -8.95 2.25 -0.25
N ARG A 22 -9.78 1.37 -0.81
CA ARG A 22 -11.23 1.40 -0.64
C ARG A 22 -11.61 0.47 0.50
N VAL A 23 -12.44 0.98 1.39
CA VAL A 23 -13.04 0.21 2.48
C VAL A 23 -14.44 -0.24 2.09
N ASN A 24 -14.90 -1.36 2.65
CA ASN A 24 -16.18 -1.98 2.33
C ASN A 24 -17.42 -1.07 2.49
N ASP A 25 -17.34 0.00 3.28
CA ASP A 25 -18.41 1.00 3.41
C ASP A 25 -18.47 2.01 2.24
N GLY A 26 -17.59 1.85 1.25
CA GLY A 26 -17.45 2.74 0.09
C GLY A 26 -16.52 3.94 0.34
N GLY A 27 -15.97 4.07 1.55
CA GLY A 27 -14.97 5.07 1.89
C GLY A 27 -13.66 4.88 1.12
N LYS A 28 -12.90 5.97 0.99
CA LYS A 28 -11.58 5.99 0.37
C LYS A 28 -10.58 6.57 1.37
N GLN A 29 -9.48 5.85 1.59
CA GLN A 29 -8.40 6.28 2.49
C GLN A 29 -7.05 6.22 1.76
N THR A 30 -6.11 7.01 2.23
CA THR A 30 -4.71 6.94 1.80
C THR A 30 -3.89 6.43 2.96
N TRP A 31 -3.15 5.34 2.74
CA TRP A 31 -2.27 4.74 3.73
C TRP A 31 -0.82 4.86 3.29
N VAL A 32 0.06 4.96 4.29
CA VAL A 32 1.50 4.88 4.13
C VAL A 32 1.97 3.48 4.57
N ASP A 33 3.19 3.13 4.20
CA ASP A 33 3.85 1.89 4.63
C ASP A 33 3.05 0.64 4.25
N ALA A 34 2.61 0.57 3.00
CA ALA A 34 2.02 -0.63 2.40
C ALA A 34 2.95 -1.22 1.33
N ARG A 35 2.92 -2.54 1.14
CA ARG A 35 3.71 -3.21 0.08
C ARG A 35 2.93 -4.36 -0.54
N TYR A 36 3.30 -4.74 -1.75
CA TYR A 36 2.77 -5.95 -2.38
C TYR A 36 3.71 -7.13 -2.13
N ASN A 37 3.18 -8.22 -1.58
CA ASN A 37 3.90 -9.46 -1.39
C ASN A 37 3.51 -10.47 -2.49
N PRO A 38 4.40 -10.76 -3.46
CA PRO A 38 4.10 -11.68 -4.56
C PRO A 38 4.01 -13.16 -4.13
N GLU A 39 4.61 -13.53 -2.99
CA GLU A 39 4.57 -14.90 -2.45
C GLU A 39 3.13 -15.29 -2.08
N TYR A 40 2.44 -14.40 -1.36
CA TYR A 40 1.06 -14.59 -0.94
C TYR A 40 0.04 -13.95 -1.89
N LYS A 41 0.51 -13.19 -2.89
CA LYS A 41 -0.31 -12.39 -3.82
C LYS A 41 -1.27 -11.47 -3.09
N GLU A 42 -0.76 -10.85 -2.02
CA GLU A 42 -1.55 -9.99 -1.15
C GLU A 42 -0.83 -8.67 -0.88
N TRP A 43 -1.60 -7.69 -0.46
CA TRP A 43 -1.06 -6.44 0.06
C TRP A 43 -0.87 -6.56 1.56
N GLU A 44 0.23 -5.99 2.05
CA GLU A 44 0.57 -5.94 3.46
C GLU A 44 0.74 -4.48 3.91
N GLN A 45 0.47 -4.21 5.19
CA GLN A 45 0.76 -2.94 5.86
C GLN A 45 1.80 -3.17 6.97
N LEU A 46 2.60 -2.14 7.28
CA LEU A 46 3.46 -2.16 8.44
C LEU A 46 2.62 -1.96 9.72
N ALA A 47 2.66 -2.92 10.63
CA ALA A 47 1.88 -2.88 11.87
C ALA A 47 2.69 -2.26 13.03
N ASP A 48 2.40 -1.00 13.37
CA ASP A 48 3.12 -0.23 14.40
C ASP A 48 2.89 -0.71 15.86
N ALA A 49 1.97 -1.65 16.11
CA ALA A 49 1.44 -1.87 17.45
C ALA A 49 2.37 -2.65 18.41
N VAL A 50 3.22 -3.56 17.91
CA VAL A 50 4.02 -4.48 18.79
C VAL A 50 5.38 -4.88 18.22
N GLY A 51 5.68 -4.57 16.95
CA GLY A 51 6.98 -4.82 16.33
C GLY A 51 6.87 -4.58 14.83
N ASP A 52 7.95 -4.14 14.19
CA ASP A 52 7.99 -3.81 12.76
C ASP A 52 7.81 -5.06 11.88
N TYR A 53 6.59 -5.61 11.85
CA TYR A 53 6.20 -6.72 11.00
C TYR A 53 5.11 -6.28 10.03
N TRP A 54 5.11 -6.95 8.89
CA TRP A 54 4.14 -6.71 7.83
C TRP A 54 3.00 -7.69 8.00
N GLU A 55 1.77 -7.18 8.00
CA GLU A 55 0.56 -7.99 8.07
C GLU A 55 -0.31 -7.76 6.83
N GLY A 56 -0.95 -8.83 6.36
CA GLY A 56 -1.90 -8.73 5.25
C GLY A 56 -3.04 -7.77 5.59
N LEU A 57 -3.38 -6.87 4.65
CA LEU A 57 -4.46 -5.89 4.81
C LEU A 57 -5.81 -6.55 5.16
N GLY A 58 -6.03 -7.78 4.70
CA GLY A 58 -7.30 -8.49 4.87
C GLY A 58 -8.32 -8.16 3.76
N LYS A 59 -9.46 -8.84 3.80
CA LYS A 59 -10.46 -8.82 2.70
C LYS A 59 -11.35 -7.58 2.67
N ASP A 60 -11.32 -6.77 3.73
CA ASP A 60 -12.16 -5.58 3.84
C ASP A 60 -11.58 -4.35 3.13
N TYR A 61 -10.39 -4.50 2.57
CA TYR A 61 -9.60 -3.44 1.97
C TYR A 61 -9.20 -3.80 0.53
N GLU A 62 -9.55 -2.92 -0.41
CA GLU A 62 -9.12 -3.01 -1.81
C GLU A 62 -8.10 -1.90 -2.09
N VAL A 63 -6.85 -2.28 -2.38
CA VAL A 63 -5.86 -1.33 -2.88
C VAL A 63 -6.15 -1.06 -4.35
N THR A 64 -6.41 0.21 -4.69
CA THR A 64 -6.79 0.62 -6.05
C THR A 64 -5.66 1.31 -6.79
N HIS A 65 -4.88 2.12 -6.08
CA HIS A 65 -3.78 2.89 -6.63
C HIS A 65 -2.61 2.89 -5.67
N TRP A 66 -1.40 3.04 -6.19
CA TRP A 66 -0.18 3.20 -5.41
C TRP A 66 0.66 4.34 -5.98
N MET A 67 1.61 4.83 -5.18
CA MET A 67 2.67 5.69 -5.65
C MET A 67 3.94 5.43 -4.84
N PRO A 68 5.14 5.55 -5.45
CA PRO A 68 6.38 5.53 -4.70
C PRO A 68 6.41 6.66 -3.67
N TYR A 69 7.21 6.50 -2.63
CA TYR A 69 7.46 7.57 -1.67
C TYR A 69 7.99 8.82 -2.40
N PRO A 70 7.48 10.01 -2.05
CA PRO A 70 8.06 11.24 -2.57
C PRO A 70 9.51 11.34 -2.12
N GLU A 71 10.33 11.98 -2.95
CA GLU A 71 11.68 12.34 -2.54
C GLU A 71 11.61 13.22 -1.28
N PRO A 72 12.59 13.11 -0.37
CA PRO A 72 12.69 14.02 0.76
C PRO A 72 12.65 15.48 0.29
N ALA A 73 12.08 16.36 1.11
CA ALA A 73 12.14 17.78 0.82
C ALA A 73 13.62 18.23 0.72
N GLU A 74 13.95 18.99 -0.33
CA GLU A 74 15.22 19.71 -0.37
C GLU A 74 15.17 20.83 0.67
N ASP A 75 16.24 20.98 1.46
CA ASP A 75 16.41 22.06 2.45
C ASP A 75 16.46 23.47 1.83
#